data_AF-A0A4R6F626-F1
#
_entry.id   AF-A0A4R6F626-F1
#
_cell.length_a   1.000
_cell.length_b   1.000
_cell.length_c   1.000
_cell.angle_alpha   90.00
_cell.angle_beta   90.00
_cell.angle_gamma   90.00
#
_symmetry.space_group_name_H-M   'P 1'
#
loop_
_entity.id
_entity.type
_entity.pdbx_description
1 polymer ?
#
loop_
_entity_poly.entity_id
_entity_poly.type
_entity_poly.pdbx_seq_one_letter_code
_entity_poly.pdbx_strand_id
1 'polypeptide(L)'
;MWQLIAGVLLLVFVSCDTFAAPVAPEEDDTSIGPAKCAEFQRDTVAQSVRSAQFIDEHVEIVPPQEQKYLETGSAASTLSGASRHRFLFVIHHPLYNAWRLHNSLRELIHSLQSIDEPSPGANPDTHRVKKAAFALVSVARTGVLFEAYSREDRARPAPVMDDATFQVASVSLAEMAPALAWFISCTADAMESRKK
;
A
#
# COMPACT_ATOMS: atom_id res chain seq x y z
N MET A 1 34.66 -28.14 14.31
CA MET A 1 33.79 -27.04 14.77
C MET A 1 33.32 -26.29 13.54
N TRP A 2 32.29 -26.81 12.88
CA TRP A 2 30.89 -26.40 12.98
C TRP A 2 30.60 -25.12 12.18
N GLN A 3 29.95 -25.33 11.03
CA GLN A 3 29.18 -24.36 10.24
C GLN A 3 28.17 -23.64 11.14
N LEU A 4 27.72 -22.45 10.75
CA LEU A 4 26.29 -22.11 10.73
C LEU A 4 26.03 -20.88 9.85
N ILE A 5 25.17 -21.14 8.86
CA ILE A 5 24.43 -20.23 7.99
C ILE A 5 23.24 -19.69 8.79
N ALA A 6 22.89 -18.40 8.66
CA ALA A 6 21.53 -17.85 8.80
C ALA A 6 21.63 -16.33 8.54
N GLY A 7 21.01 -15.73 7.53
CA GLY A 7 19.59 -15.86 7.20
C GLY A 7 18.87 -14.68 7.87
N VAL A 8 18.90 -13.50 7.23
CA VAL A 8 18.21 -12.30 7.72
C VAL A 8 16.70 -12.52 7.56
N LEU A 9 16.09 -12.95 8.65
CA LEU A 9 14.64 -13.10 8.81
C LEU A 9 14.12 -11.84 9.52
N LEU A 10 13.36 -11.04 8.78
CA LEU A 10 12.65 -9.87 9.26
C LEU A 10 11.53 -10.34 10.20
N LEU A 11 11.72 -10.16 11.50
CA LEU A 11 10.70 -10.40 12.53
C LEU A 11 9.88 -9.13 12.73
N VAL A 12 8.67 -9.12 12.17
CA VAL A 12 7.59 -8.21 12.57
C VAL A 12 6.96 -8.81 13.84
N PHE A 13 7.28 -8.24 15.00
CA PHE A 13 6.61 -8.58 16.26
C PHE A 13 5.27 -7.85 16.34
N VAL A 14 4.18 -8.51 15.91
CA VAL A 14 2.83 -8.19 16.36
C VAL A 14 2.63 -8.90 17.69
N SER A 15 2.49 -8.13 18.76
CA SER A 15 2.13 -8.66 20.08
C SER A 15 0.69 -9.16 20.02
N CYS A 16 0.50 -10.46 20.25
CA CYS A 16 -0.78 -11.13 20.24
C CYS A 16 -1.01 -11.70 21.63
N ASP A 17 -1.83 -11.03 22.44
CA ASP A 17 -2.48 -11.68 23.58
C ASP A 17 -3.94 -11.89 23.22
N THR A 18 -4.34 -13.16 23.25
CA THR A 18 -5.70 -13.71 23.07
C THR A 18 -6.22 -13.91 21.65
N PHE A 19 -5.62 -14.87 20.92
CA PHE A 19 -6.39 -15.66 19.95
C PHE A 19 -6.04 -17.14 20.09
N ALA A 20 -7.09 -17.97 20.12
CA ALA A 20 -7.03 -19.41 20.19
C ALA A 20 -6.11 -19.99 19.11
N ALA A 21 -5.42 -21.09 19.43
CA ALA A 21 -4.49 -21.77 18.53
C ALA A 21 -5.13 -21.98 17.13
N PRO A 22 -4.44 -21.60 16.04
CA PRO A 22 -4.95 -21.85 14.71
C PRO A 22 -4.94 -23.36 14.46
N VAL A 23 -6.11 -23.90 14.18
CA VAL A 23 -6.27 -25.18 13.49
C VAL A 23 -5.47 -25.06 12.19
N ALA A 24 -4.57 -26.01 11.93
CA ALA A 24 -3.85 -26.07 10.67
C ALA A 24 -4.87 -26.05 9.52
N PRO A 25 -4.72 -25.19 8.50
CA PRO A 25 -5.63 -25.22 7.37
C PRO A 25 -5.46 -26.57 6.69
N GLU A 26 -6.52 -27.38 6.73
CA GLU A 26 -6.76 -28.39 5.70
C GLU A 26 -6.66 -27.69 4.34
N GLU A 27 -5.98 -28.35 3.41
CA GLU A 27 -5.83 -27.97 2.02
C GLU A 27 -7.22 -28.06 1.35
N ASP A 28 -8.11 -27.15 1.71
CA ASP A 28 -9.46 -27.09 1.18
C ASP A 28 -9.38 -26.64 -0.27
N ASP A 29 -10.15 -27.32 -1.10
CA ASP A 29 -10.16 -27.30 -2.56
C ASP A 29 -10.73 -25.97 -3.08
N THR A 30 -10.03 -24.85 -2.80
CA THR A 30 -10.32 -23.51 -3.30
C THR A 30 -9.91 -23.36 -4.76
N SER A 31 -10.25 -24.34 -5.60
CA SER A 31 -10.34 -24.15 -7.04
C SER A 31 -11.54 -23.23 -7.32
N ILE A 32 -11.31 -21.94 -7.12
CA ILE A 32 -12.22 -20.90 -7.57
C ILE A 32 -12.18 -20.95 -9.08
N GLY A 33 -13.24 -21.51 -9.64
CA GLY A 33 -13.32 -21.75 -11.07
C GLY A 33 -12.93 -20.52 -11.89
N PRO A 34 -12.36 -20.70 -13.08
CA PRO A 34 -11.70 -19.64 -13.87
C PRO A 34 -12.59 -18.41 -14.11
N ALA A 35 -13.92 -18.58 -14.14
CA ALA A 35 -14.88 -17.50 -14.26
C ALA A 35 -14.85 -16.50 -13.09
N LYS A 36 -14.75 -16.97 -11.84
CA LYS A 36 -14.67 -16.11 -10.65
C LYS A 36 -13.34 -15.36 -10.59
N CYS A 37 -12.25 -16.00 -10.98
CA CYS A 37 -10.94 -15.34 -11.08
C CYS A 37 -10.95 -14.23 -12.14
N ALA A 38 -11.54 -14.46 -13.31
CA ALA A 38 -11.61 -13.46 -14.37
C ALA A 38 -12.46 -12.22 -13.97
N GLU A 39 -13.61 -12.45 -13.33
CA GLU A 39 -14.46 -11.36 -12.82
C GLU A 39 -13.72 -10.54 -11.74
N PHE A 40 -13.14 -11.23 -10.76
CA PHE A 40 -12.39 -10.58 -9.70
C PHE A 40 -11.21 -9.76 -10.23
N GLN A 41 -10.45 -10.31 -11.19
CA GLN A 41 -9.31 -9.62 -11.81
C GLN A 41 -9.72 -8.32 -12.50
N ARG A 42 -10.86 -8.33 -13.20
CA ARG A 42 -11.38 -7.16 -13.92
C ARG A 42 -11.70 -6.01 -12.97
N ASP A 43 -12.28 -6.31 -11.81
CA ASP A 43 -12.86 -5.27 -10.94
C ASP A 43 -11.89 -4.80 -9.85
N THR A 44 -10.96 -5.65 -9.40
CA THR A 44 -10.06 -5.39 -8.26
C THR A 44 -9.17 -4.17 -8.46
N VAL A 45 -8.54 -4.03 -9.64
CA VAL A 45 -7.63 -2.91 -9.91
C VAL A 45 -8.41 -1.59 -9.89
N ALA A 46 -9.54 -1.54 -10.60
CA ALA A 46 -10.38 -0.34 -10.66
C ALA A 46 -10.96 0.04 -9.29
N GLN A 47 -11.37 -0.94 -8.48
CA GLN A 47 -11.85 -0.70 -7.12
C GLN A 47 -10.74 -0.20 -6.19
N SER A 48 -9.53 -0.74 -6.30
CA SER A 48 -8.37 -0.29 -5.52
C SER A 48 -7.98 1.14 -5.87
N VAL A 49 -8.01 1.50 -7.16
CA VAL A 49 -7.76 2.88 -7.61
C VAL A 49 -8.80 3.84 -7.04
N ARG A 50 -10.10 3.52 -7.15
CA ARG A 50 -11.18 4.35 -6.59
C ARG A 50 -11.03 4.53 -5.08
N SER A 51 -10.66 3.46 -4.38
CA SER A 51 -10.47 3.49 -2.93
C SER A 51 -9.28 4.39 -2.55
N ALA A 52 -8.16 4.31 -3.28
CA ALA A 52 -7.02 5.20 -3.03
C ALA A 52 -7.33 6.67 -3.36
N GLN A 53 -8.09 6.94 -4.43
CA GLN A 53 -8.57 8.28 -4.78
C GLN A 53 -9.50 8.84 -3.71
N PHE A 54 -10.45 8.03 -3.23
CA PHE A 54 -11.34 8.41 -2.14
C PHE A 54 -10.55 8.83 -0.90
N ILE A 55 -9.52 8.08 -0.52
CA ILE A 55 -8.66 8.46 0.62
C ILE A 55 -7.97 9.80 0.33
N ASP A 56 -7.37 9.97 -0.85
CA ASP A 56 -6.62 11.17 -1.24
C ASP A 56 -7.49 12.44 -1.19
N GLU A 57 -8.75 12.35 -1.65
CA GLU A 57 -9.73 13.44 -1.66
C GLU A 57 -10.15 13.90 -0.25
N HIS A 58 -9.97 13.05 0.76
CA HIS A 58 -10.38 13.33 2.14
C HIS A 58 -9.19 13.61 3.08
N VAL A 59 -7.95 13.63 2.56
CA VAL A 59 -6.78 14.09 3.30
C VAL A 59 -6.72 15.63 3.27
N GLU A 60 -6.18 16.21 4.34
CA GLU A 60 -5.95 17.65 4.45
C GLU A 60 -5.18 18.20 3.24
N ILE A 61 -5.79 19.17 2.54
CA ILE A 61 -5.21 19.80 1.36
C ILE A 61 -3.89 20.48 1.71
N VAL A 62 -2.84 20.15 0.97
CA VAL A 62 -1.53 20.80 1.07
C VAL A 62 -1.40 21.87 -0.02
N PRO A 63 -1.30 23.16 0.33
CA PRO A 63 -1.15 24.22 -0.65
C PRO A 63 0.10 24.04 -1.53
N PRO A 64 0.12 24.49 -2.79
CA PRO A 64 1.27 24.30 -3.69
C PRO A 64 2.59 24.89 -3.16
N GLN A 65 2.52 26.01 -2.44
CA GLN A 65 3.70 26.64 -1.84
C GLN A 65 4.28 25.75 -0.72
N GLU A 66 3.40 25.19 0.12
CA GLU A 66 3.76 24.25 1.18
C GLU A 66 4.33 22.95 0.61
N GLN A 67 3.72 22.42 -0.45
CA GLN A 67 4.23 21.22 -1.13
C GLN A 67 5.70 21.37 -1.55
N LYS A 68 6.05 22.52 -2.14
CA LYS A 68 7.44 22.81 -2.56
C LYS A 68 8.40 22.93 -1.38
N TYR A 69 7.96 23.56 -0.29
CA TYR A 69 8.75 23.65 0.95
C TYR A 69 9.04 22.27 1.54
N LEU A 70 7.99 21.45 1.69
CA LEU A 70 8.07 20.09 2.24
C LEU A 70 8.92 19.17 1.37
N GLU A 71 8.77 19.24 0.05
CA GLU A 71 9.59 18.47 -0.90
C GLU A 71 11.08 18.84 -0.79
N THR A 72 11.39 20.14 -0.85
CA THR A 72 12.78 20.64 -0.77
C THR A 72 13.44 20.27 0.55
N GLY A 73 12.73 20.45 1.67
CA GLY A 73 13.28 20.16 2.99
C GLY A 73 13.30 18.66 3.33
N SER A 74 12.38 17.86 2.77
CA SER A 74 12.45 16.39 2.87
C SER A 74 13.62 15.81 2.08
N ALA A 75 13.94 16.38 0.91
CA ALA A 75 15.12 15.97 0.13
C ALA A 75 16.44 16.21 0.88
N ALA A 76 16.47 17.16 1.83
CA ALA A 76 17.64 17.42 2.67
C ALA A 76 17.98 16.28 3.65
N SER A 77 17.08 15.32 3.86
CA SER A 77 17.32 14.12 4.69
C SER A 77 18.46 13.24 4.18
N THR A 78 18.78 13.29 2.90
CA THR A 78 19.86 12.51 2.26
C THR A 78 21.21 13.22 2.28
N LEU A 79 21.28 14.44 2.83
CA LEU A 79 22.47 15.30 2.84
C LEU A 79 23.06 15.40 4.27
N SER A 80 24.39 15.47 4.38
CA SER A 80 25.10 15.58 5.67
C SER A 80 25.09 17.00 6.27
N GLY A 81 25.20 17.10 7.59
CA GLY A 81 25.45 18.37 8.30
C GLY A 81 24.19 19.24 8.50
N ALA A 82 24.29 20.55 8.22
CA ALA A 82 23.22 21.53 8.41
C ALA A 82 21.90 21.16 7.69
N SER A 83 21.97 20.37 6.62
CA SER A 83 20.83 19.85 5.88
C SER A 83 19.97 18.87 6.70
N ARG A 84 20.57 18.13 7.64
CA ARG A 84 19.83 17.22 8.53
C ARG A 84 18.96 17.98 9.54
N HIS A 85 19.38 19.16 9.99
CA HIS A 85 18.56 20.00 10.85
C HIS A 85 17.32 20.54 10.11
N ARG A 86 17.46 20.90 8.83
CA ARG A 86 16.31 21.30 8.00
C ARG A 86 15.26 20.20 7.88
N PHE A 87 15.70 18.95 7.78
CA PHE A 87 14.77 17.81 7.79
C PHE A 87 14.00 17.70 9.11
N LEU A 88 14.66 17.91 10.26
CA LEU A 88 13.97 17.88 11.56
C LEU A 88 12.87 18.94 11.67
N PHE A 89 13.07 20.14 11.11
CA PHE A 89 12.00 21.14 11.07
C PHE A 89 10.83 20.72 10.18
N VAL A 90 11.12 20.09 9.04
CA VAL A 90 10.08 19.61 8.11
C VAL A 90 9.23 18.50 8.71
N ILE A 91 9.82 17.53 9.42
CA ILE A 91 9.04 16.42 10.00
C ILE A 91 8.07 16.88 11.10
N HIS A 92 8.30 18.04 11.69
CA HIS A 92 7.41 18.65 12.69
C HIS A 92 6.43 19.67 12.07
N HIS A 93 6.44 19.84 10.75
CA HIS A 93 5.51 20.74 10.09
C HIS A 93 4.07 20.18 10.14
N PRO A 94 3.04 21.00 10.44
CA PRO A 94 1.67 20.51 10.62
C PRO A 94 1.10 19.73 9.43
N LEU A 95 1.49 20.12 8.21
CA LEU A 95 1.04 19.48 6.96
C LEU A 95 1.94 18.34 6.48
N TYR A 96 2.99 17.97 7.25
CA TYR A 96 3.98 17.00 6.79
C TYR A 96 3.38 15.62 6.52
N ASN A 97 2.57 15.10 7.44
CA ASN A 97 1.99 13.76 7.27
C ASN A 97 0.90 13.72 6.20
N ALA A 98 0.10 14.79 6.06
CA ALA A 98 -0.82 14.94 4.94
C ALA A 98 -0.08 14.90 3.60
N TRP A 99 0.99 15.69 3.46
CA TRP A 99 1.84 15.72 2.26
C TRP A 99 2.46 14.36 1.93
N ARG A 100 2.99 13.64 2.94
CA ARG A 100 3.54 12.30 2.74
C ARG A 100 2.48 11.31 2.26
N LEU A 101 1.30 11.36 2.86
CA LEU A 101 0.20 10.48 2.52
C LEU A 101 -0.27 10.73 1.09
N HIS A 102 -0.49 11.99 0.69
CA HIS A 102 -0.81 12.36 -0.70
C HIS A 102 0.20 11.82 -1.72
N ASN A 103 1.50 11.96 -1.44
CA ASN A 103 2.53 11.44 -2.35
C ASN A 103 2.50 9.90 -2.42
N SER A 104 2.29 9.21 -1.29
CA SER A 104 2.18 7.76 -1.27
C SER A 104 0.92 7.25 -1.98
N LEU A 105 -0.20 7.94 -1.82
CA LEU A 105 -1.45 7.63 -2.54
C LEU A 105 -1.29 7.85 -4.04
N ARG A 106 -0.63 8.93 -4.47
CA ARG A 106 -0.30 9.15 -5.89
C ARG A 106 0.59 8.04 -6.45
N GLU A 107 1.63 7.64 -5.72
CA GLU A 107 2.50 6.51 -6.10
C GLU A 107 1.72 5.19 -6.15
N LEU A 108 0.82 4.95 -5.19
CA LEU A 108 -0.04 3.77 -5.15
C LEU A 108 -1.00 3.73 -6.34
N ILE A 109 -1.71 4.83 -6.62
CA ILE A 109 -2.63 4.95 -7.76
C ILE A 109 -1.89 4.68 -9.06
N HIS A 110 -0.71 5.29 -9.26
CA HIS A 110 0.10 5.03 -10.44
C HIS A 110 0.56 3.57 -10.54
N SER A 111 0.97 2.97 -9.42
CA SER A 111 1.36 1.56 -9.36
C SER A 111 0.21 0.63 -9.74
N LEU A 112 -1.00 0.87 -9.20
CA LEU A 112 -2.23 0.14 -9.51
C LEU A 112 -2.62 0.26 -10.98
N GLN A 113 -2.62 1.47 -11.54
CA GLN A 113 -2.94 1.70 -12.95
C GLN A 113 -1.95 0.97 -13.87
N SER A 114 -0.67 0.91 -13.48
CA SER A 114 0.35 0.23 -14.29
C SER A 114 0.18 -1.29 -14.38
N ILE A 115 -0.69 -1.91 -13.56
CA ILE A 115 -0.97 -3.36 -13.59
C ILE A 115 -1.50 -3.79 -14.95
N ASP A 116 -2.38 -2.99 -15.56
CA ASP A 116 -3.03 -3.30 -16.83
C ASP A 116 -2.38 -2.66 -18.06
N GLU A 117 -1.21 -2.05 -17.88
CA GLU A 117 -0.46 -1.33 -18.93
C GLU A 117 0.86 -2.05 -19.29
N PRO A 118 0.82 -3.21 -19.96
CA PRO A 118 2.03 -3.91 -20.36
C PRO A 118 2.83 -3.11 -21.40
N SER A 119 4.15 -3.08 -21.25
CA SER A 119 5.03 -2.53 -22.28
C SER A 119 4.94 -3.36 -23.57
N PRO A 120 5.13 -2.75 -24.76
CA PRO A 120 5.13 -3.48 -26.02
C PRO A 120 6.09 -4.68 -25.99
N GLY A 121 5.59 -5.87 -26.36
CA GLY A 121 6.38 -7.11 -26.37
C GLY A 121 6.52 -7.83 -25.03
N ALA A 122 5.99 -7.27 -23.93
CA ALA A 122 5.95 -7.97 -22.64
C ALA A 122 4.82 -9.00 -22.59
N ASN A 123 5.04 -10.12 -21.89
CA ASN A 123 3.96 -11.05 -21.56
C ASN A 123 2.99 -10.36 -20.59
N PRO A 124 1.69 -10.22 -20.93
CA PRO A 124 0.74 -9.44 -20.14
C PRO A 124 0.49 -10.01 -18.74
N ASP A 125 0.43 -11.33 -18.60
CA ASP A 125 0.18 -11.98 -17.31
C ASP A 125 1.38 -11.84 -16.36
N THR A 126 2.59 -12.00 -16.90
CA THR A 126 3.83 -11.81 -16.14
C THR A 126 3.98 -10.35 -15.71
N HIS A 127 3.60 -9.41 -16.58
CA HIS A 127 3.56 -7.99 -16.27
C HIS A 127 2.58 -7.70 -15.13
N ARG A 128 1.34 -8.19 -15.23
CA ARG A 128 0.29 -8.05 -14.22
C ARG A 128 0.74 -8.55 -12.85
N VAL A 129 1.29 -9.77 -12.77
CA VAL A 129 1.82 -10.33 -11.51
C VAL A 129 2.91 -9.44 -10.92
N LYS A 130 3.89 -9.03 -11.72
CA LYS A 130 4.99 -8.17 -11.25
C LYS A 130 4.50 -6.83 -10.73
N LYS A 131 3.61 -6.17 -11.48
CA LYS A 131 3.08 -4.85 -11.11
C LYS A 131 2.15 -4.93 -9.90
N ALA A 132 1.32 -5.96 -9.79
CA ALA A 132 0.51 -6.20 -8.60
C ALA A 132 1.38 -6.43 -7.36
N ALA A 133 2.52 -7.13 -7.49
CA ALA A 133 3.47 -7.29 -6.39
C ALA A 133 4.12 -5.96 -5.95
N PHE A 134 4.45 -5.06 -6.89
CA PHE A 134 4.91 -3.71 -6.53
C PHE A 134 3.79 -2.88 -5.89
N ALA A 135 2.56 -2.99 -6.37
CA ALA A 135 1.40 -2.33 -5.78
C ALA A 135 1.15 -2.80 -4.34
N LEU A 136 1.35 -4.08 -4.02
CA LEU A 136 1.29 -4.58 -2.63
C LEU A 136 2.27 -3.85 -1.69
N VAL A 137 3.50 -3.63 -2.15
CA VAL A 137 4.50 -2.87 -1.38
C VAL A 137 4.04 -1.42 -1.19
N SER A 138 3.49 -0.80 -2.24
CA SER A 138 2.91 0.55 -2.15
C SER A 138 1.73 0.61 -1.17
N VAL A 139 0.84 -0.39 -1.15
CA VAL A 139 -0.27 -0.47 -0.18
C VAL A 139 0.27 -0.51 1.25
N ALA A 140 1.24 -1.37 1.54
CA ALA A 140 1.83 -1.48 2.88
C ALA A 140 2.47 -0.15 3.34
N ARG A 141 3.21 0.52 2.46
CA ARG A 141 3.80 1.84 2.74
C ARG A 141 2.71 2.89 2.99
N THR A 142 1.68 2.94 2.14
CA THR A 142 0.55 3.87 2.29
C THR A 142 -0.20 3.60 3.58
N GLY A 143 -0.37 2.34 4.01
CA GLY A 143 -0.97 1.97 5.30
C GLY A 143 -0.28 2.63 6.49
N VAL A 144 1.05 2.54 6.56
CA VAL A 144 1.84 3.18 7.64
C VAL A 144 1.68 4.69 7.64
N LEU A 145 1.63 5.32 6.45
CA LEU A 145 1.46 6.77 6.32
C LEU A 145 0.05 7.23 6.66
N PHE A 146 -0.96 6.43 6.28
CA PHE A 146 -2.35 6.67 6.62
C PHE A 146 -2.56 6.61 8.14
N GLU A 147 -1.99 5.63 8.82
CA GLU A 147 -2.05 5.54 10.28
C GLU A 147 -1.36 6.75 10.94
N ALA A 148 -0.19 7.16 10.44
CA ALA A 148 0.52 8.32 10.98
C ALA A 148 -0.29 9.62 10.83
N TYR A 149 -0.86 9.86 9.65
CA TYR A 149 -1.75 10.99 9.39
C TYR A 149 -2.99 10.92 10.27
N SER A 150 -3.68 9.78 10.31
CA SER A 150 -4.95 9.63 11.03
C SER A 150 -4.81 9.83 12.53
N ARG A 151 -3.69 9.38 13.12
CA ARG A 151 -3.41 9.63 14.53
C ARG A 151 -3.31 11.12 14.84
N GLU A 152 -2.67 11.89 13.97
CA GLU A 152 -2.54 13.33 14.15
C GLU A 152 -3.83 14.07 13.84
N ASP A 153 -4.56 13.69 12.79
CA ASP A 153 -5.83 14.32 12.42
C ASP A 153 -6.89 14.14 13.51
N ARG A 154 -7.02 12.92 14.07
CA ARG A 154 -7.99 12.63 15.14
C ARG A 154 -7.64 13.30 16.47
N ALA A 155 -6.38 13.71 16.67
CA ALA A 155 -5.97 14.46 17.85
C ALA A 155 -6.34 15.96 17.77
N ARG A 156 -6.80 16.43 16.60
CA ARG A 156 -7.17 17.84 16.39
C ARG A 156 -8.53 18.14 17.03
N PRO A 157 -8.76 19.40 17.46
CA PRO A 157 -10.09 19.84 17.90
C PRO A 157 -11.17 19.69 16.82
N ALA A 158 -10.79 19.81 15.54
CA ALA A 158 -11.62 19.56 14.38
C ALA A 158 -10.83 18.73 13.36
N PRO A 159 -10.99 17.39 13.37
CA PRO A 159 -10.39 16.51 12.39
C PRO A 159 -10.89 16.85 10.97
N VAL A 160 -10.03 16.64 9.97
CA VAL A 160 -10.39 16.79 8.56
C VAL A 160 -11.22 15.59 8.09
N MET A 161 -10.83 14.38 8.49
CA MET A 161 -11.63 13.17 8.25
C MET A 161 -12.61 12.96 9.40
N ASP A 162 -13.90 12.92 9.09
CA ASP A 162 -14.90 12.46 10.06
C ASP A 162 -14.77 10.94 10.31
N ASP A 163 -15.43 10.46 11.38
CA ASP A 163 -15.32 9.05 11.77
C ASP A 163 -15.81 8.09 10.69
N ALA A 164 -16.86 8.45 9.94
CA ALA A 164 -17.39 7.60 8.87
C ALA A 164 -16.38 7.47 7.72
N THR A 165 -15.81 8.59 7.30
CA THR A 165 -14.78 8.68 6.27
C THR A 165 -13.53 7.91 6.69
N PHE A 166 -13.08 8.08 7.93
CA PHE A 166 -11.95 7.34 8.48
C PHE A 166 -12.18 5.82 8.44
N GLN A 167 -13.37 5.35 8.83
CA GLN A 167 -13.68 3.91 8.79
C GLN A 167 -13.67 3.36 7.36
N VAL A 168 -14.30 4.07 6.42
CA VAL A 168 -14.31 3.66 5.00
C VAL A 168 -12.90 3.62 4.43
N ALA A 169 -12.09 4.67 4.69
CA ALA A 169 -10.70 4.76 4.24
C ALA A 169 -9.84 3.63 4.83
N SER A 170 -9.95 3.40 6.14
CA SER A 170 -9.18 2.38 6.86
C SER A 170 -9.49 0.97 6.37
N VAL A 171 -10.78 0.63 6.24
CA VAL A 171 -11.20 -0.70 5.74
C VAL A 171 -10.78 -0.88 4.30
N SER A 172 -11.02 0.11 3.44
CA SER A 172 -10.67 0.02 2.03
C SER A 172 -9.18 -0.21 1.83
N LEU A 173 -8.32 0.50 2.58
CA LEU A 173 -6.87 0.33 2.50
C LEU A 173 -6.41 -1.04 3.04
N ALA A 174 -7.04 -1.53 4.12
CA ALA A 174 -6.75 -2.85 4.68
C ALA A 174 -7.14 -3.99 3.73
N GLU A 175 -8.20 -3.83 2.95
CA GLU A 175 -8.70 -4.83 2.00
C GLU A 175 -7.92 -4.86 0.68
N MET A 176 -7.21 -3.79 0.30
CA MET A 176 -6.43 -3.75 -0.94
C MET A 176 -5.33 -4.83 -0.98
N ALA A 177 -4.63 -5.05 0.14
CA ALA A 177 -3.54 -6.03 0.19
C ALA A 177 -4.03 -7.48 -0.07
N PRO A 178 -5.02 -8.03 0.66
CA PRO A 178 -5.54 -9.35 0.35
C PRO A 178 -6.16 -9.40 -1.06
N ALA A 179 -6.81 -8.34 -1.53
CA ALA A 179 -7.36 -8.31 -2.88
C ALA A 179 -6.27 -8.42 -3.96
N LEU A 180 -5.15 -7.71 -3.82
CA LEU A 180 -4.02 -7.80 -4.74
C LEU A 180 -3.29 -9.15 -4.65
N ALA A 181 -3.18 -9.74 -3.45
CA ALA A 181 -2.62 -11.08 -3.29
C ALA A 181 -3.46 -12.12 -4.05
N TRP A 182 -4.78 -12.02 -3.93
CA TRP A 182 -5.72 -12.86 -4.67
C TRP A 182 -5.63 -12.65 -6.18
N PHE A 183 -5.54 -11.40 -6.63
CA PHE A 183 -5.34 -11.04 -8.03
C PHE A 183 -4.08 -11.73 -8.60
N ILE A 184 -2.98 -11.74 -7.84
CA ILE A 184 -1.74 -12.41 -8.22
C ILE A 184 -1.95 -13.92 -8.35
N SER A 185 -2.60 -14.57 -7.37
CA SER A 185 -2.89 -16.01 -7.39
C SER A 185 -3.69 -16.38 -8.64
N CYS A 186 -4.83 -15.73 -8.87
CA CYS A 186 -5.66 -15.97 -10.05
C CYS A 186 -4.89 -15.75 -11.37
N THR A 187 -3.95 -14.80 -11.41
CA THR A 187 -3.15 -14.55 -12.61
C THR A 187 -2.10 -15.65 -12.81
N ALA A 188 -1.47 -16.12 -11.74
CA ALA A 188 -0.50 -17.22 -11.79
C ALA A 188 -1.15 -18.54 -12.21
N ASP A 189 -2.32 -18.87 -11.67
CA ASP A 189 -3.06 -20.08 -12.01
C ASP A 189 -3.45 -20.09 -13.50
N ALA A 190 -3.91 -18.94 -14.01
CA ALA A 190 -4.23 -18.76 -15.42
C ALA A 190 -2.99 -18.86 -16.34
N MET A 191 -1.79 -18.58 -15.84
CA MET A 191 -0.54 -18.78 -16.58
C MET A 191 -0.15 -20.25 -16.63
N GLU A 192 -0.36 -21.01 -15.55
CA GLU A 192 -0.08 -22.44 -15.52
C GLU A 192 -1.04 -23.23 -16.41
N SER A 193 -2.34 -22.91 -16.35
CA SER A 193 -3.36 -23.62 -17.13
C SER A 193 -3.16 -23.50 -18.64
N ARG A 194 -2.53 -22.42 -19.12
CA ARG A 194 -2.21 -22.19 -20.55
C ARG A 194 -0.95 -22.91 -21.05
N LYS A 195 -0.15 -23.48 -20.15
CA LYS A 195 1.05 -24.25 -20.51
C LYS A 195 0.75 -25.75 -20.69
N LYS A 196 -0.38 -26.23 -20.18
CA LYS A 196 -0.88 -27.60 -20.32
C LYS A 196 -1.68 -27.72 -21.62
#